data_AF-A0AAD4NVI5-F1
#
_entry.id   AF-A0AAD4NVI5-F1
#
_cell.length_a   1.000
_cell.length_b   1.000
_cell.length_c   1.000
_cell.angle_alpha   90.00
_cell.angle_beta   90.00
_cell.angle_gamma   90.00
#
_symmetry.space_group_name_H-M   'P 1'
#
loop_
_entity.id
_entity.type
_entity.pdbx_description
1 polymer ?
#
loop_
_entity_poly.entity_id
_entity_poly.type
_entity_poly.pdbx_seq_one_letter_code
_entity_poly.pdbx_strand_id
1 'polypeptide(L)'
;MVIPSRLNSSFEPLKIPRDGKTIPELISRIKKIIEYLEAINPDGLNGREQAEVTFLGGGQSNLKVNQFTGPGVVQSFTHPYFWFHMTTAYDILRKEGVDLGKADFLGTTQTKVEW
;
A
#
# COMPACT_ATOMS: atom_id res chain seq x y z
N MET A 1 -5.10 3.59 4.68
CA MET A 1 -5.70 2.26 4.59
C MET A 1 -4.56 1.30 4.72
N VAL A 2 -4.57 0.43 5.73
CA VAL A 2 -3.48 -0.51 5.96
C VAL A 2 -4.09 -1.88 6.20
N ILE A 3 -3.68 -2.86 5.41
CA ILE A 3 -4.29 -4.19 5.36
C ILE A 3 -4.02 -5.01 6.62
N PRO A 4 -2.80 -4.99 7.22
CA PRO A 4 -2.54 -5.66 8.49
C PRO A 4 -3.60 -5.38 9.57
N SER A 5 -3.90 -4.11 9.87
CA SER A 5 -4.89 -3.74 10.90
C SER A 5 -6.34 -4.07 10.54
N ARG A 6 -6.62 -4.46 9.29
CA ARG A 6 -7.95 -4.93 8.85
C ARG A 6 -8.10 -6.45 8.96
N LEU A 7 -7.00 -7.19 8.81
CA LEU A 7 -6.96 -8.65 8.99
C LEU A 7 -6.83 -9.03 10.47
N ASN A 8 -6.14 -8.22 11.25
CA ASN A 8 -6.03 -8.37 12.69
C ASN A 8 -6.20 -7.02 13.37
N SER A 9 -7.30 -6.86 14.11
CA SER A 9 -7.65 -5.64 14.84
C SER A 9 -6.74 -5.37 16.05
N SER A 10 -5.89 -6.30 16.46
CA SER A 10 -4.88 -6.06 17.49
C SER A 10 -3.71 -5.18 17.00
N PHE A 11 -3.56 -5.02 15.69
CA PHE A 11 -2.58 -4.09 15.13
C PHE A 11 -3.16 -2.68 15.10
N GLU A 12 -2.45 -1.74 15.72
CA GLU A 12 -2.83 -0.34 15.69
C GLU A 12 -2.88 0.18 14.25
N PRO A 13 -3.99 0.81 13.82
CA PRO A 13 -4.07 1.39 12.48
C PRO A 13 -3.12 2.57 12.34
N LEU A 14 -2.26 2.54 11.32
CA LEU A 14 -1.38 3.65 11.01
C LEU A 14 -2.17 4.91 10.61
N LYS A 15 -2.05 5.96 11.41
CA LYS A 15 -2.64 7.29 11.16
C LYS A 15 -1.54 8.26 10.75
N ILE A 16 -1.35 8.45 9.45
CA ILE A 16 -0.41 9.45 8.90
C ILE A 16 -1.20 10.50 8.11
N PRO A 17 -0.94 11.81 8.31
CA PRO A 17 -1.51 12.88 7.49
C PRO A 17 -1.25 12.70 5.99
N ARG A 18 -2.15 13.21 5.15
CA ARG A 18 -2.08 13.09 3.68
C ARG A 18 -1.80 14.40 2.96
N ASP A 19 -1.51 15.45 3.70
CA ASP A 19 -1.41 16.85 3.28
C ASP A 19 0.00 17.29 2.86
N GLY A 20 1.00 16.40 2.93
CA GLY A 20 2.36 16.70 2.46
C GLY A 20 2.40 17.16 1.01
N LYS A 21 3.11 18.26 0.74
CA LYS A 21 3.19 18.92 -0.58
C LYS A 21 4.59 18.93 -1.17
N THR A 22 5.60 18.61 -0.38
CA THR A 22 7.00 18.63 -0.81
C THR A 22 7.56 17.21 -0.95
N ILE A 23 8.58 17.04 -1.81
CA ILE A 23 9.23 15.73 -1.99
C ILE A 23 9.79 15.17 -0.66
N PRO A 24 10.47 15.94 0.21
CA PRO A 24 10.95 15.42 1.50
C PRO A 24 9.82 14.93 2.42
N GLU A 25 8.67 15.64 2.46
CA GLU A 25 7.50 15.20 3.24
C GLU A 25 6.92 13.89 2.70
N LEU A 26 6.84 13.74 1.38
CA LEU A 26 6.37 12.52 0.73
C LEU A 26 7.31 11.34 1.01
N ILE A 27 8.64 11.54 0.93
CA ILE A 27 9.64 10.52 1.29
C ILE A 27 9.52 10.14 2.77
N SER A 28 9.43 11.13 3.67
CA SER A 28 9.24 10.88 5.11
C SER A 28 7.98 10.05 5.39
N ARG A 29 6.89 10.33 4.66
CA ARG A 29 5.66 9.54 4.75
C ARG A 29 5.85 8.11 4.27
N ILE A 30 6.59 7.87 3.19
CA ILE A 30 6.91 6.50 2.73
C ILE A 30 7.71 5.76 3.81
N LYS A 31 8.76 6.38 4.38
CA LYS A 31 9.57 5.79 5.45
C LYS A 31 8.74 5.36 6.65
N LYS A 32 7.85 6.23 7.16
CA LYS A 32 6.94 5.89 8.28
C LYS A 32 6.00 4.72 7.96
N ILE A 33 5.58 4.57 6.70
CA ILE A 33 4.74 3.43 6.29
C ILE A 33 5.58 2.14 6.25
N ILE A 34 6.81 2.21 5.75
CA ILE A 34 7.74 1.06 5.75
C ILE A 34 8.03 0.63 7.19
N GLU A 35 8.44 1.55 8.06
CA GLU A 35 8.70 1.29 9.48
C GLU A 35 7.50 0.62 10.18
N TYR A 36 6.29 1.11 9.91
CA TYR A 36 5.08 0.50 10.42
C TYR A 36 4.91 -0.94 9.93
N LEU A 37 5.11 -1.21 8.64
CA LEU A 37 4.95 -2.53 8.06
C LEU A 37 6.02 -3.51 8.58
N GLU A 38 7.25 -3.05 8.75
CA GLU A 38 8.37 -3.83 9.30
C GLU A 38 8.17 -4.17 10.79
N ALA A 39 7.46 -3.32 11.53
CA ALA A 39 7.14 -3.56 12.94
C ALA A 39 6.00 -4.58 13.15
N ILE A 40 5.27 -4.98 12.11
CA ILE A 40 4.21 -5.99 12.21
C ILE A 40 4.84 -7.37 12.40
N ASN A 41 4.51 -8.03 13.52
CA ASN A 41 4.85 -9.45 13.70
C ASN A 41 4.04 -10.32 12.71
N PRO A 42 4.69 -11.05 11.78
CA PRO A 42 4.01 -11.92 10.82
C PRO A 42 3.10 -12.96 11.48
N ASP A 43 3.44 -13.44 12.68
CA ASP A 43 2.63 -14.45 13.39
C ASP A 43 1.23 -13.96 13.72
N GLY A 44 1.04 -12.64 13.86
CA GLY A 44 -0.28 -12.05 14.08
C GLY A 44 -1.19 -12.08 12.85
N LEU A 45 -0.70 -12.53 11.69
CA LEU A 45 -1.48 -12.72 10.47
C LEU A 45 -1.77 -14.20 10.16
N ASN A 46 -1.08 -15.14 10.82
CA ASN A 46 -1.29 -16.58 10.61
C ASN A 46 -2.70 -17.00 11.05
N GLY A 47 -3.34 -17.91 10.29
CA GLY A 47 -4.68 -18.42 10.61
C GLY A 47 -5.82 -17.44 10.30
N ARG A 48 -5.53 -16.33 9.61
CA ARG A 48 -6.51 -15.30 9.22
C ARG A 48 -7.00 -15.47 7.78
N GLU A 49 -6.81 -16.64 7.17
CA GLU A 49 -7.14 -16.87 5.77
C GLU A 49 -8.64 -16.72 5.50
N GLN A 50 -9.48 -17.07 6.48
CA GLN A 50 -10.93 -16.92 6.43
C GLN A 50 -11.45 -15.62 7.05
N ALA A 51 -10.56 -14.71 7.46
CA ALA A 51 -10.97 -13.41 8.00
C ALA A 51 -11.71 -12.63 6.91
N GLU A 52 -12.89 -12.12 7.24
CA GLU A 52 -13.67 -11.30 6.33
C GLU A 52 -13.25 -9.83 6.43
N VAL A 53 -12.81 -9.26 5.31
CA VAL A 53 -12.57 -7.83 5.19
C VAL A 53 -13.67 -7.21 4.35
N THR A 54 -14.41 -6.28 4.97
CA THR A 54 -15.47 -5.53 4.31
C THR A 54 -14.95 -4.18 3.81
N PHE A 55 -15.21 -3.88 2.54
CA PHE A 55 -15.01 -2.56 1.95
C PHE A 55 -16.32 -1.91 1.56
N LEU A 56 -16.43 -0.61 1.83
CA LEU A 56 -17.47 0.23 1.24
C LEU A 56 -16.99 0.64 -0.16
N GLY A 57 -17.52 0.00 -1.20
CA GLY A 57 -17.26 0.38 -2.58
C GLY A 57 -18.13 1.56 -3.03
N GLY A 58 -17.52 2.52 -3.72
CA GLY A 58 -18.20 3.57 -4.48
C GLY A 58 -18.49 4.86 -3.70
N GLY A 59 -17.97 5.98 -4.20
CA GLY A 59 -18.46 7.29 -3.79
C GLY A 59 -19.94 7.41 -4.14
N GLN A 60 -20.76 7.75 -3.15
CA GLN A 60 -22.17 8.18 -3.25
C GLN A 60 -22.98 7.51 -4.38
N SER A 61 -23.43 6.26 -4.20
CA SER A 61 -24.79 5.83 -4.62
C SER A 61 -25.04 4.32 -4.54
N ASN A 62 -24.03 3.45 -4.69
CA ASN A 62 -24.28 2.00 -4.82
C ASN A 62 -23.34 1.18 -3.93
N LEU A 63 -23.53 1.24 -2.62
CA LEU A 63 -22.72 0.55 -1.61
C LEU A 63 -22.80 -0.97 -1.80
N LYS A 64 -21.91 -1.53 -2.63
CA LYS A 64 -21.59 -2.96 -2.58
C LYS A 64 -20.59 -3.16 -1.47
N VAL A 65 -21.04 -3.85 -0.42
CA VAL A 65 -20.17 -4.45 0.59
C VAL A 65 -19.41 -5.56 -0.11
N ASN A 66 -18.16 -5.31 -0.47
CA ASN A 66 -17.30 -6.37 -0.96
C ASN A 66 -16.71 -7.07 0.27
N GLN A 67 -17.11 -8.33 0.47
CA GLN A 67 -16.51 -9.22 1.45
C GLN A 67 -15.40 -10.01 0.76
N PHE A 68 -14.21 -9.98 1.35
CA PHE A 68 -13.08 -10.76 0.90
C PHE A 68 -12.56 -11.62 2.03
N THR A 69 -12.09 -12.82 1.70
CA THR A 69 -11.22 -13.61 2.57
C THR A 69 -9.86 -12.92 2.74
N GLY A 70 -9.05 -13.33 3.71
CA GLY A 70 -7.73 -12.74 3.97
C GLY A 70 -6.81 -12.72 2.74
N PRO A 71 -6.65 -13.82 2.00
CA PRO A 71 -5.89 -13.83 0.75
C PRO A 71 -6.62 -13.09 -0.37
N GLY A 72 -7.96 -13.18 -0.42
CA GLY A 72 -8.78 -12.52 -1.45
C GLY A 72 -8.64 -11.00 -1.42
N VAL A 73 -8.56 -10.39 -0.23
CA VAL A 73 -8.37 -8.95 -0.11
C VAL A 73 -6.98 -8.51 -0.58
N VAL A 74 -5.96 -9.34 -0.37
CA VAL A 74 -4.61 -9.03 -0.83
C VAL A 74 -4.54 -9.13 -2.35
N GLN A 75 -5.01 -10.24 -2.92
CA GLN A 75 -4.86 -10.54 -4.35
C GLN A 75 -5.81 -9.73 -5.23
N SER A 76 -7.08 -9.56 -4.84
CA SER A 76 -8.11 -8.97 -5.70
C SER A 76 -8.34 -7.48 -5.44
N PHE A 77 -7.89 -6.95 -4.30
CA PHE A 77 -8.07 -5.55 -3.95
C PHE A 77 -6.74 -4.83 -3.73
N THR A 78 -5.92 -5.31 -2.81
CA THR A 78 -4.71 -4.58 -2.37
C THR A 78 -3.65 -4.50 -3.47
N HIS A 79 -3.26 -5.63 -4.07
CA HIS A 79 -2.24 -5.66 -5.11
C HIS A 79 -2.65 -4.83 -6.34
N PRO A 80 -3.84 -5.00 -6.94
CA PRO A 80 -4.22 -4.20 -8.12
C PRO A 80 -4.21 -2.70 -7.85
N TYR A 81 -4.74 -2.25 -6.70
CA TYR A 81 -4.77 -0.84 -6.34
C TYR A 81 -3.37 -0.28 -6.08
N PHE A 82 -2.51 -1.04 -5.40
CA PHE A 82 -1.12 -0.64 -5.16
C PHE A 82 -0.36 -0.47 -6.47
N TRP A 83 -0.39 -1.49 -7.33
CA TRP A 83 0.34 -1.47 -8.60
C TRP A 83 -0.19 -0.42 -9.57
N PHE A 84 -1.49 -0.15 -9.58
CA PHE A 84 -2.08 0.94 -10.35
C PHE A 84 -1.43 2.29 -9.99
N HIS A 85 -1.39 2.63 -8.69
CA HIS A 85 -0.83 3.90 -8.24
C HIS A 85 0.70 3.97 -8.38
N MET A 86 1.41 2.86 -8.12
CA MET A 86 2.87 2.81 -8.32
C MET A 86 3.24 3.01 -9.79
N THR A 87 2.56 2.33 -10.70
CA THR A 87 2.80 2.47 -12.15
C THR A 87 2.46 3.88 -12.62
N THR A 88 1.33 4.44 -12.17
CA THR A 88 0.95 5.81 -12.50
C THR A 88 1.99 6.84 -12.04
N ALA A 89 2.53 6.70 -10.82
CA ALA A 89 3.56 7.60 -10.32
C ALA A 89 4.88 7.47 -11.12
N TYR A 90 5.29 6.24 -11.42
CA TYR A 90 6.44 5.95 -12.29
C TYR A 90 6.28 6.59 -13.67
N ASP A 91 5.11 6.44 -14.30
CA ASP A 91 4.82 6.98 -15.62
C ASP A 91 4.83 8.51 -15.64
N ILE A 92 4.26 9.16 -14.61
CA ILE A 92 4.29 10.62 -14.48
C ILE A 92 5.74 11.12 -14.39
N LEU A 93 6.56 10.54 -13.51
CA LEU A 93 7.95 10.96 -13.34
C LEU A 93 8.76 10.75 -14.63
N ARG A 94 8.57 9.60 -15.30
CA ARG A 94 9.20 9.32 -16.58
C ARG A 94 8.76 10.29 -17.67
N LYS A 95 7.48 10.65 -17.72
CA LYS A 95 6.92 11.63 -18.66
C LYS A 95 7.44 13.05 -18.41
N GLU A 96 7.74 13.41 -17.17
CA GLU A 96 8.39 14.68 -16.80
C GLU A 96 9.92 14.68 -16.99
N GLY A 97 10.49 13.59 -17.53
CA GLY A 97 11.91 13.53 -17.90
C GLY A 97 12.85 13.01 -16.82
N VAL A 98 12.34 12.44 -15.72
CA VAL A 98 13.18 11.72 -14.77
C VAL A 98 13.71 10.45 -15.43
N ASP A 99 15.02 10.22 -15.33
CA ASP A 99 15.70 9.04 -15.89
C ASP A 99 15.39 7.78 -15.07
N LEU A 100 14.16 7.27 -15.25
CA LEU A 100 13.69 6.03 -14.66
C LEU A 100 13.65 4.94 -15.73
N GLY A 101 14.03 3.72 -15.36
CA GLY A 101 14.01 2.53 -16.20
C GLY A 101 13.12 1.43 -15.62
N LYS A 102 12.91 0.37 -16.42
CA LYS A 102 12.23 -0.85 -15.97
C LYS A 102 12.88 -1.47 -14.73
N ALA A 103 14.21 -1.37 -14.62
CA ALA A 103 14.96 -1.92 -13.49
C ALA A 103 14.64 -1.19 -12.17
N ASP A 104 14.38 0.13 -12.22
CA ASP A 104 13.95 0.90 -11.04
C ASP A 104 12.55 0.50 -10.58
N PHE A 105 11.63 0.29 -11.52
CA PHE A 105 10.29 -0.18 -11.20
C PHE A 105 10.28 -1.60 -10.61
N LEU A 106 11.12 -2.51 -11.14
CA LEU A 106 11.24 -3.89 -10.65
C LEU A 106 12.10 -4.02 -9.38
N GLY A 107 12.81 -2.97 -8.98
CA GLY A 107 13.75 -3.01 -7.86
C GLY A 107 14.95 -3.94 -8.10
N THR A 108 15.33 -4.18 -9.37
CA THR A 108 16.45 -5.06 -9.73
C THR A 108 17.77 -4.32 -9.88
N THR A 109 17.77 -3.00 -9.69
CA THR A 109 18.99 -2.22 -9.56
C THR A 109 19.66 -2.55 -8.22
N GLN A 110 20.96 -2.87 -8.23
CA GLN A 110 21.73 -3.12 -6.99
C GLN A 110 22.00 -1.84 -6.20
N THR A 111 21.37 -0.73 -6.57
CA THR A 111 21.54 0.56 -5.92
C THR A 111 20.77 0.50 -4.61
N LYS A 112 21.49 0.45 -3.48
CA LYS A 112 20.91 0.88 -2.19
C LYS A 112 20.46 2.32 -2.39
N VAL A 113 19.16 2.53 -2.53
CA VAL A 113 18.65 3.88 -2.63
C VAL A 113 18.62 4.46 -1.21
N GLU A 114 19.61 5.30 -0.91
CA GLU A 114 19.63 6.07 0.32
C GLU A 114 18.74 7.30 0.13
N TRP A 115 17.54 7.21 0.68
CA TRP A 115 16.58 8.32 0.78
C TRP A 115 16.69 8.97 2.15
#